data_AF-A0A8C5W4M6-F1
#
_entry.id   AF-A0A8C5W4M6-F1
#
_cell.length_a   1.000
_cell.length_b   1.000
_cell.length_c   1.000
_cell.angle_alpha   90.00
_cell.angle_beta   90.00
_cell.angle_gamma   90.00
#
_symmetry.space_group_name_H-M   'P 1'
#
loop_
_entity.id
_entity.type
_entity.pdbx_description
1 polymer ?
#
loop_
_entity_poly.entity_id
_entity_poly.type
_entity_poly.pdbx_seq_one_letter_code
_entity_poly.pdbx_strand_id
1 'polypeptide(L)'
;SVTVVGGAQPRTPRARTDLLNICLDAKYHKAKPIPEGNLYGQCSPWRKNSCCSVSTSQELHKDTSRLYNFNWGHCGTMEPACQSHFIQDTCLYECSPNLGPWIQQVNQSWHKEWILNMPLCKEDCQRWWEDCRSSYTCKSNWQKGDSLGPRTWGMGVGFGVAEVRSGPGAEGPVFSPRD
;
A
#
# COMPACT_ATOMS: atom_id res chain seq x y z
N SER A 1 -37.90 39.88 15.64
CA SER A 1 -36.54 39.43 15.28
C SER A 1 -36.47 37.93 15.47
N VAL A 2 -36.34 37.13 14.42
CA VAL A 2 -36.23 35.66 14.53
C VAL A 2 -34.86 35.25 14.04
N THR A 3 -34.03 34.76 14.95
CA THR A 3 -32.66 34.30 14.67
C THR A 3 -32.73 32.88 14.12
N VAL A 4 -32.27 32.67 12.88
CA VAL A 4 -32.13 31.34 12.28
C VAL A 4 -30.85 30.70 12.84
N VAL A 5 -31.00 29.65 13.63
CA VAL A 5 -29.88 28.80 14.07
C VAL A 5 -29.48 27.91 12.89
N GLY A 6 -28.29 28.15 12.35
CA GLY A 6 -27.71 27.32 11.29
C GLY A 6 -27.40 25.93 11.82
N GLY A 7 -28.19 24.94 11.43
CA GLY A 7 -27.91 23.53 11.66
C GLY A 7 -26.67 23.09 10.87
N ALA A 8 -25.74 22.43 11.54
CA ALA A 8 -24.61 21.78 10.90
C ALA A 8 -25.12 20.65 9.99
N GLN A 9 -24.99 20.82 8.67
CA GLN A 9 -25.29 19.75 7.72
C GLN A 9 -24.32 18.57 7.95
N PRO A 10 -24.83 17.32 7.94
CA PRO A 10 -23.99 16.13 7.87
C PRO A 10 -23.11 16.20 6.62
N ARG A 11 -21.79 16.09 6.80
CA ARG A 11 -20.85 15.99 5.66
C ARG A 11 -21.04 14.62 5.00
N THR A 12 -21.84 14.58 3.95
CA THR A 12 -21.73 13.51 2.94
C THR A 12 -20.27 13.45 2.46
N PRO A 13 -19.67 12.26 2.29
CA PRO A 13 -18.35 12.16 1.67
C PRO A 13 -18.44 12.81 0.30
N ARG A 14 -17.78 13.95 0.12
CA ARG A 14 -17.71 14.58 -1.19
C ARG A 14 -16.95 13.60 -2.08
N ALA A 15 -17.59 13.12 -3.14
CA ALA A 15 -16.88 12.44 -4.21
C ALA A 15 -15.72 13.34 -4.63
N ARG A 16 -14.50 12.80 -4.58
CA ARG A 16 -13.29 13.54 -4.97
C ARG A 16 -13.48 13.93 -6.44
N THR A 17 -13.49 15.23 -6.72
CA THR A 17 -13.70 15.74 -8.09
C THR A 17 -12.46 15.59 -8.95
N ASP A 18 -11.28 15.59 -8.34
CA ASP A 18 -10.01 15.41 -9.01
C ASP A 18 -9.55 13.96 -8.79
N LEU A 19 -9.56 13.16 -9.87
CA LEU A 19 -9.16 11.74 -9.86
C LEU A 19 -7.81 11.49 -10.55
N LEU A 20 -7.33 12.44 -11.36
CA LEU A 20 -6.13 12.29 -12.16
C LEU A 20 -5.01 13.16 -11.60
N ASN A 21 -3.78 12.62 -11.59
CA ASN A 21 -2.59 13.35 -11.17
C ASN A 21 -2.70 13.92 -9.74
N ILE A 22 -3.05 13.07 -8.79
CA ILE A 22 -3.23 13.42 -7.38
C ILE A 22 -2.43 12.48 -6.49
N CYS A 23 -2.12 12.94 -5.28
CA CYS A 23 -1.53 12.10 -4.25
C CYS A 23 -2.58 11.68 -3.21
N LEU A 24 -2.36 10.51 -2.63
CA LEU A 24 -3.09 10.06 -1.46
C LEU A 24 -2.74 10.97 -0.26
N ASP A 25 -3.72 11.35 0.56
CA ASP A 25 -3.46 12.01 1.84
C ASP A 25 -3.07 10.96 2.89
N ALA A 26 -1.81 10.51 2.80
CA ALA A 26 -1.21 9.52 3.70
C ALA A 26 0.18 9.96 4.18
N LYS A 27 0.73 9.19 5.12
CA LYS A 27 1.84 9.59 6.01
C LYS A 27 3.11 10.05 5.28
N TYR A 28 3.43 9.45 4.14
CA TYR A 28 4.69 9.68 3.41
C TYR A 28 4.49 10.27 2.01
N HIS A 29 3.25 10.59 1.65
CA HIS A 29 2.90 11.22 0.39
C HIS A 29 3.12 12.74 0.47
N LYS A 30 3.57 13.32 -0.64
CA LYS A 30 3.55 14.76 -0.87
C LYS A 30 2.13 15.23 -1.12
N ALA A 31 1.89 16.52 -0.93
CA ALA A 31 0.58 17.11 -1.19
C ALA A 31 0.15 17.06 -2.67
N LYS A 32 1.13 17.11 -3.60
CA LYS A 32 0.88 17.05 -5.06
C LYS A 32 2.02 16.32 -5.77
N PRO A 33 1.73 15.71 -6.94
CA PRO A 33 2.77 15.11 -7.77
C PRO A 33 3.73 16.17 -8.30
N ILE A 34 5.03 15.92 -8.18
CA ILE A 34 6.10 16.74 -8.76
C ILE A 34 7.22 15.84 -9.28
N PRO A 35 8.06 16.31 -10.23
CA PRO A 35 9.26 15.58 -10.63
C PRO A 35 10.23 15.38 -9.47
N GLU A 36 10.80 14.17 -9.37
CA GLU A 36 11.83 13.76 -8.41
C GLU A 36 12.91 13.00 -9.18
N GLY A 37 13.93 13.69 -9.70
CA GLY A 37 14.91 13.10 -10.63
C GLY A 37 15.69 11.90 -10.09
N ASN A 38 15.79 11.76 -8.76
CA ASN A 38 16.69 10.83 -8.09
C ASN A 38 15.98 9.70 -7.32
N LEU A 39 14.76 9.31 -7.70
CA LEU A 39 14.11 8.16 -7.07
C LEU A 39 14.96 6.88 -7.22
N TYR A 40 15.09 6.16 -6.12
CA TYR A 40 16.00 5.03 -5.96
C TYR A 40 15.40 3.71 -6.46
N GLY A 41 16.24 2.86 -7.06
CA GLY A 41 15.92 1.48 -7.44
C GLY A 41 14.63 1.32 -8.23
N GLN A 42 13.75 0.47 -7.71
CA GLN A 42 12.46 0.09 -8.29
C GLN A 42 11.47 1.26 -8.37
N CYS A 43 11.68 2.33 -7.59
CA CYS A 43 10.85 3.53 -7.66
C CYS A 43 11.23 4.49 -8.81
N SER A 44 12.28 4.18 -9.59
CA SER A 44 12.73 5.02 -10.71
C SER A 44 11.70 5.31 -11.83
N PRO A 45 10.69 4.45 -12.11
CA PRO A 45 9.68 4.76 -13.13
C PRO A 45 8.89 6.05 -12.86
N TRP A 46 8.78 6.48 -11.60
CA TRP A 46 8.01 7.67 -11.21
C TRP A 46 8.81 8.99 -11.20
N ARG A 47 10.10 8.99 -11.60
CA ARG A 47 10.98 10.18 -11.48
C ARG A 47 10.43 11.47 -12.12
N LYS A 48 9.68 11.34 -13.21
CA LYS A 48 9.14 12.50 -13.93
C LYS A 48 7.92 13.12 -13.25
N ASN A 49 7.21 12.34 -12.43
CA ASN A 49 5.99 12.76 -11.76
C ASN A 49 5.64 11.79 -10.62
N SER A 50 5.94 12.17 -9.36
CA SER A 50 5.76 11.27 -8.21
C SER A 50 5.10 11.93 -7.01
N CYS A 51 4.44 11.09 -6.21
CA CYS A 51 3.91 11.42 -4.89
C CYS A 51 4.86 11.14 -3.73
N CYS A 52 5.93 10.37 -3.94
CA CYS A 52 6.93 10.07 -2.92
C CYS A 52 8.14 11.01 -3.05
N SER A 53 8.94 11.10 -1.98
CA SER A 53 10.22 11.81 -1.97
C SER A 53 11.39 10.86 -2.29
N VAL A 54 12.57 11.42 -2.60
CA VAL A 54 13.81 10.63 -2.75
C VAL A 54 14.12 9.83 -1.47
N SER A 55 13.96 10.42 -0.28
CA SER A 55 14.21 9.71 0.98
C SER A 55 13.23 8.56 1.20
N THR A 56 11.94 8.76 0.88
CA THR A 56 10.95 7.67 0.89
C THR A 56 11.43 6.52 -0.01
N SER A 57 11.82 6.81 -1.26
CA SER A 57 12.27 5.77 -2.20
C SER A 57 13.50 4.99 -1.72
N GLN A 58 14.43 5.64 -1.02
CA GLN A 58 15.61 4.99 -0.45
C GLN A 58 15.26 4.12 0.76
N GLU A 59 14.40 4.61 1.66
CA GLU A 59 13.95 3.86 2.84
C GLU A 59 13.17 2.61 2.47
N LEU A 60 12.44 2.59 1.35
CA LEU A 60 11.70 1.42 0.88
C LEU A 60 12.60 0.23 0.51
N HIS A 61 13.84 0.48 0.14
CA HIS A 61 14.78 -0.55 -0.29
C HIS A 61 15.68 -1.06 0.85
N LYS A 62 15.42 -0.64 2.09
CA LYS A 62 16.13 -1.13 3.27
C LYS A 62 15.42 -2.35 3.85
N ASP A 63 16.19 -3.37 4.25
CA ASP A 63 15.65 -4.59 4.85
C ASP A 63 14.81 -4.31 6.10
N THR A 64 15.19 -3.28 6.88
CA THR A 64 14.42 -2.75 8.01
C THR A 64 13.97 -1.32 7.72
N SER A 65 13.05 -1.16 6.78
CA SER A 65 12.51 0.17 6.45
C SER A 65 11.83 0.81 7.66
N ARG A 66 12.23 2.04 7.97
CA ARG A 66 11.63 2.81 9.07
C ARG A 66 10.24 3.35 8.75
N LEU A 67 9.80 3.24 7.48
CA LEU A 67 8.50 3.76 7.05
C LEU A 67 7.36 2.98 7.70
N TYR A 68 7.44 1.64 7.67
CA TYR A 68 6.40 0.76 8.21
C TYR A 68 6.91 -0.15 9.33
N ASN A 69 8.21 -0.14 9.65
CA ASN A 69 8.78 -1.02 10.69
C ASN A 69 8.39 -2.49 10.50
N PHE A 70 8.39 -2.94 9.25
CA PHE A 70 8.04 -4.31 8.90
C PHE A 70 9.28 -5.17 8.75
N ASN A 71 9.15 -6.42 9.15
CA ASN A 71 10.19 -7.43 9.04
C ASN A 71 9.83 -8.42 7.92
N TRP A 72 10.55 -8.37 6.80
CA TRP A 72 10.39 -9.37 5.72
C TRP A 72 10.63 -10.79 6.22
N GLY A 73 11.51 -10.95 7.21
CA GLY A 73 11.88 -12.22 7.84
C GLY A 73 10.90 -12.76 8.90
N HIS A 74 9.67 -12.25 8.98
CA HIS A 74 8.75 -12.51 10.11
C HIS A 74 8.36 -13.99 10.30
N CYS A 75 8.47 -14.84 9.28
CA CYS A 75 8.25 -16.29 9.39
C CYS A 75 9.35 -17.10 8.66
N GLY A 76 10.55 -16.55 8.56
CA GLY A 76 11.69 -17.11 7.81
C GLY A 76 12.24 -16.13 6.78
N THR A 77 13.42 -16.41 6.21
CA THR A 77 14.03 -15.56 5.18
C THR A 77 13.15 -15.52 3.92
N MET A 78 12.77 -14.33 3.49
CA MET A 78 12.03 -14.12 2.25
C MET A 78 12.99 -14.17 1.05
N GLU A 79 12.58 -14.81 -0.03
CA GLU A 79 13.35 -14.84 -1.27
C GLU A 79 13.47 -13.44 -1.88
N PRO A 80 14.63 -13.04 -2.43
CA PRO A 80 14.81 -11.72 -3.01
C PRO A 80 13.82 -11.40 -4.13
N ALA A 81 13.43 -12.39 -4.93
CA ALA A 81 12.42 -12.21 -5.99
C ALA A 81 11.04 -11.85 -5.39
N CYS A 82 10.62 -12.56 -4.33
CA CYS A 82 9.41 -12.24 -3.59
C CYS A 82 9.46 -10.85 -2.95
N GLN A 83 10.57 -10.51 -2.27
CA GLN A 83 10.78 -9.21 -1.64
C GLN A 83 10.74 -8.07 -2.67
N SER A 84 11.25 -8.30 -3.88
CA SER A 84 11.22 -7.30 -4.96
C SER A 84 9.79 -6.86 -5.29
N HIS A 85 8.84 -7.79 -5.37
CA HIS A 85 7.45 -7.44 -5.65
C HIS A 85 6.83 -6.56 -4.57
N PHE A 86 7.12 -6.82 -3.30
CA PHE A 86 6.66 -5.95 -2.20
C PHE A 86 7.28 -4.55 -2.25
N ILE A 87 8.55 -4.43 -2.66
CA ILE A 87 9.18 -3.13 -2.87
C ILE A 87 8.49 -2.39 -4.03
N GLN A 88 8.23 -3.07 -5.15
CA GLN A 88 7.55 -2.50 -6.31
C GLN A 88 6.12 -2.04 -5.98
N ASP A 89 5.37 -2.86 -5.26
CA ASP A 89 4.02 -2.54 -4.77
C ASP A 89 4.04 -1.32 -3.85
N THR A 90 5.03 -1.23 -2.95
CA THR A 90 5.15 -0.05 -2.09
C THR A 90 5.60 1.19 -2.86
N CYS A 91 6.48 1.07 -3.87
CA CYS A 91 6.78 2.18 -4.77
C CYS A 91 5.53 2.64 -5.52
N LEU A 92 4.68 1.73 -5.99
CA LEU A 92 3.41 2.06 -6.65
C LEU A 92 2.49 2.84 -5.71
N TYR A 93 2.29 2.34 -4.49
CA TYR A 93 1.45 2.97 -3.47
C TYR A 93 1.95 4.36 -3.08
N GLU A 94 3.25 4.51 -2.81
CA GLU A 94 3.84 5.77 -2.33
C GLU A 94 4.08 6.79 -3.45
N CYS A 95 4.44 6.35 -4.66
CA CYS A 95 4.92 7.24 -5.71
C CYS A 95 3.90 7.52 -6.81
N SER A 96 2.91 6.67 -7.05
CA SER A 96 2.03 6.82 -8.21
C SER A 96 1.02 7.97 -8.05
N PRO A 97 0.99 8.92 -8.99
CA PRO A 97 -0.02 9.98 -9.01
C PRO A 97 -1.33 9.57 -9.70
N ASN A 98 -1.43 8.30 -10.10
CA ASN A 98 -2.52 7.79 -10.95
C ASN A 98 -3.49 6.88 -10.20
N LEU A 99 -3.37 6.77 -8.87
CA LEU A 99 -4.23 5.89 -8.08
C LEU A 99 -5.57 6.53 -7.68
N GLY A 100 -5.79 7.79 -8.08
CA GLY A 100 -6.95 8.58 -7.68
C GLY A 100 -8.33 7.95 -7.87
N PRO A 101 -8.63 7.22 -8.97
CA PRO A 101 -9.93 6.55 -9.15
C PRO A 101 -10.27 5.51 -8.07
N TRP A 102 -9.26 5.00 -7.37
CA TRP A 102 -9.41 3.95 -6.35
C TRP A 102 -9.24 4.50 -4.92
N ILE A 103 -9.02 5.81 -4.77
CA ILE A 103 -8.91 6.45 -3.45
C ILE A 103 -10.32 6.64 -2.87
N GLN A 104 -10.52 6.07 -1.68
CA GLN A 104 -11.76 6.20 -0.92
C GLN A 104 -11.48 6.85 0.43
N GLN A 105 -12.38 7.70 0.90
CA GLN A 105 -12.31 8.20 2.26
C GLN A 105 -12.65 7.07 3.23
N VAL A 106 -11.78 6.83 4.20
CA VAL A 106 -12.00 5.85 5.26
C VAL A 106 -12.16 6.59 6.59
N ASN A 107 -13.21 6.24 7.35
CA ASN A 107 -13.48 6.87 8.63
C ASN A 107 -12.69 6.17 9.75
N GLN A 108 -11.36 6.15 9.63
CA GLN A 108 -10.47 5.62 10.65
C GLN A 108 -9.82 6.78 11.41
N SER A 109 -9.47 6.57 12.68
CA SER A 109 -8.87 7.61 13.52
C SER A 109 -7.51 8.12 13.03
N TRP A 110 -6.83 7.37 12.17
CA TRP A 110 -5.42 7.57 11.81
C TRP A 110 -5.14 7.60 10.29
N HIS A 111 -6.09 7.19 9.46
CA HIS A 111 -6.04 7.33 8.00
C HIS A 111 -7.35 7.94 7.50
N LYS A 112 -7.24 8.97 6.66
CA LYS A 112 -8.40 9.65 6.08
C LYS A 112 -8.77 9.10 4.70
N GLU A 113 -7.79 8.56 3.99
CA GLU A 113 -7.94 8.00 2.65
C GLU A 113 -7.26 6.63 2.57
N TRP A 114 -7.80 5.74 1.74
CA TRP A 114 -7.25 4.42 1.44
C TRP A 114 -7.47 4.07 -0.03
N ILE A 115 -6.68 3.15 -0.57
CA ILE A 115 -6.85 2.67 -1.96
C ILE A 115 -7.53 1.31 -1.95
N LEU A 116 -8.71 1.22 -2.58
CA LEU A 116 -9.55 0.03 -2.57
C LEU A 116 -9.89 -0.41 -3.99
N ASN A 117 -9.82 -1.71 -4.24
CA ASN A 117 -10.20 -2.36 -5.51
C ASN A 117 -9.47 -1.80 -6.74
N MET A 118 -8.19 -1.49 -6.62
CA MET A 118 -7.36 -1.17 -7.78
C MET A 118 -7.16 -2.44 -8.61
N PRO A 119 -7.42 -2.40 -9.93
CA PRO A 119 -7.28 -3.54 -10.81
C PRO A 119 -5.80 -3.74 -11.16
N LEU A 120 -5.12 -4.58 -10.38
CA LEU A 120 -3.79 -5.01 -10.74
C LEU A 120 -3.86 -5.87 -12.01
N CYS A 121 -2.89 -5.70 -12.91
CA CYS A 121 -2.77 -6.56 -14.08
C CYS A 121 -2.61 -8.03 -13.65
N LYS A 122 -3.26 -8.93 -14.37
CA LYS A 122 -3.23 -10.37 -14.09
C LYS A 122 -1.81 -10.91 -14.02
N GLU A 123 -0.96 -10.50 -14.96
CA GLU A 123 0.41 -10.97 -15.09
C GLU A 123 1.29 -10.49 -13.93
N ASP A 124 1.03 -9.31 -13.38
CA ASP A 124 1.76 -8.79 -12.22
C ASP A 124 1.38 -9.55 -10.95
N CYS A 125 0.08 -9.81 -10.77
CA CYS A 125 -0.42 -10.66 -9.67
C CYS A 125 0.15 -12.08 -9.74
N GLN A 126 0.11 -12.73 -10.91
CA GLN A 126 0.55 -14.11 -11.07
C GLN A 126 2.05 -14.25 -10.83
N ARG A 127 2.87 -13.37 -11.42
CA ARG A 127 4.32 -13.39 -11.23
C ARG A 127 4.70 -13.17 -9.77
N TRP A 128 4.04 -12.23 -9.09
CA TRP A 128 4.25 -12.02 -7.66
C TRP A 128 3.99 -13.30 -6.86
N TRP A 129 2.85 -13.95 -7.10
CA TRP A 129 2.52 -15.19 -6.41
C TRP A 129 3.54 -16.31 -6.67
N GLU A 130 4.00 -16.46 -7.92
CA GLU A 130 4.98 -17.47 -8.30
C GLU A 130 6.35 -17.25 -7.65
N ASP A 131 6.85 -16.02 -7.65
CA ASP A 131 8.15 -15.67 -7.06
C ASP A 131 8.14 -15.77 -5.53
N CYS A 132 6.95 -15.71 -4.91
CA CYS A 132 6.76 -15.93 -3.47
C CYS A 132 6.50 -17.40 -3.08
N ARG A 133 6.46 -18.34 -4.03
CA ARG A 133 6.08 -19.75 -3.78
C ARG A 133 6.95 -20.47 -2.74
N SER A 134 8.23 -20.12 -2.66
CA SER A 134 9.20 -20.69 -1.71
C SER A 134 9.42 -19.83 -0.46
N SER A 135 8.80 -18.65 -0.40
CA SER A 135 8.78 -17.81 0.80
C SER A 135 7.62 -18.22 1.72
N TYR A 136 7.72 -17.85 2.99
CA TYR A 136 6.74 -18.21 4.03
C TYR A 136 6.11 -16.98 4.67
N THR A 137 4.85 -17.11 5.04
CA THR A 137 4.19 -16.19 5.97
C THR A 137 3.37 -16.97 6.99
N CYS A 138 2.92 -16.26 8.01
CA CYS A 138 2.11 -16.76 9.10
C CYS A 138 0.86 -15.89 9.29
N LYS A 139 0.56 -15.00 8.33
CA LYS A 139 -0.68 -14.21 8.25
C LYS A 139 -1.16 -14.13 6.80
N SER A 140 -2.47 -14.22 6.60
CA SER A 140 -3.11 -13.92 5.31
C SER A 140 -3.51 -12.43 5.19
N ASN A 141 -3.70 -11.74 6.32
CA ASN A 141 -3.92 -10.30 6.37
C ASN A 141 -2.75 -9.60 7.04
N TRP A 142 -2.01 -8.80 6.27
CA TRP A 142 -0.83 -8.07 6.75
C TRP A 142 -1.17 -6.64 7.19
N GLN A 143 -2.42 -6.18 7.01
CA GLN A 143 -2.87 -4.85 7.45
C GLN A 143 -3.37 -4.83 8.90
N LYS A 144 -3.91 -5.94 9.40
CA LYS A 144 -4.43 -6.08 10.77
C LYS A 144 -3.55 -7.02 11.57
N GLY A 145 -2.90 -6.50 12.61
CA GLY A 145 -2.08 -7.31 13.51
C GLY A 145 -2.87 -7.79 14.71
N ASP A 146 -3.20 -9.08 14.77
CA ASP A 146 -3.57 -9.71 16.04
C ASP A 146 -2.30 -10.25 16.72
N SER A 147 -2.13 -9.81 17.98
CA SER A 147 -1.19 -10.23 19.03
C SER A 147 0.31 -10.32 18.69
N LEU A 148 1.06 -9.23 18.95
CA LEU A 148 2.30 -9.18 19.76
C LEU A 148 2.90 -7.74 19.68
N GLY A 149 2.49 -6.87 20.61
CA GLY A 149 3.18 -5.60 20.93
C GLY A 149 2.80 -4.34 20.12
N PRO A 150 3.03 -3.12 20.66
CA PRO A 150 2.35 -1.90 20.20
C PRO A 150 2.89 -1.24 18.93
N ARG A 151 3.84 -1.83 18.19
CA ARG A 151 4.56 -1.12 17.10
C ARG A 151 5.10 -2.02 15.98
N THR A 152 4.33 -2.97 15.48
CA THR A 152 4.70 -3.71 14.26
C THR A 152 3.59 -3.55 13.23
N TRP A 153 3.74 -2.55 12.35
CA TRP A 153 2.83 -2.41 11.22
C TRP A 153 3.27 -3.46 10.19
N GLY A 154 2.36 -4.35 9.83
CA GLY A 154 2.56 -5.19 8.65
C GLY A 154 2.62 -4.30 7.42
N MET A 155 3.61 -4.48 6.54
CA MET A 155 3.55 -3.88 5.21
C MET A 155 2.42 -4.57 4.45
N GLY A 156 1.22 -4.05 4.62
CA GLY A 156 0.07 -4.25 3.73
C GLY A 156 -0.37 -2.90 3.17
N VAL A 157 0.59 -2.04 2.84
CA VAL A 157 0.30 -0.70 2.29
C VAL A 157 -0.05 -0.74 0.81
N GLY A 158 0.35 -1.78 0.08
CA GLY A 158 -0.16 -2.00 -1.26
C GLY A 158 -0.96 -3.29 -1.37
N PHE A 159 -1.51 -3.46 -2.55
CA PHE A 159 -2.64 -4.29 -2.85
C PHE A 159 -2.30 -5.73 -2.45
N GLY A 160 -2.99 -6.27 -1.45
CA GLY A 160 -2.76 -7.63 -0.96
C GLY A 160 -3.17 -8.67 -1.99
N VAL A 161 -2.35 -8.87 -3.02
CA VAL A 161 -2.67 -9.77 -4.15
C VAL A 161 -1.85 -11.06 -4.14
N ALA A 162 -0.82 -11.18 -3.30
CA ALA A 162 -0.10 -12.43 -3.11
C ALA A 162 -0.27 -12.95 -1.68
N GLU A 163 -1.17 -13.92 -1.50
CA GLU A 163 -1.15 -14.77 -0.32
C GLU A 163 0.09 -15.69 -0.39
N VAL A 164 1.14 -15.34 0.36
CA VAL A 164 2.32 -16.19 0.55
C VAL A 164 1.86 -17.45 1.29
N ARG A 165 2.41 -18.62 0.94
CA ARG A 165 2.00 -19.88 1.57
C ARG A 165 2.17 -19.81 3.10
N SER A 166 1.09 -20.10 3.80
CA SER A 166 1.14 -20.44 5.23
C SER A 166 1.83 -21.79 5.39
N GLY A 167 2.64 -21.97 6.43
CA GLY A 167 3.54 -23.13 6.63
C GLY A 167 2.88 -24.53 6.59
N PRO A 168 3.67 -25.61 6.81
CA PRO A 168 3.20 -26.99 6.61
C PRO A 168 2.01 -27.29 7.54
N GLY A 169 0.83 -27.51 6.95
CA GLY A 169 -0.43 -27.75 7.66
C GLY A 169 -1.52 -26.69 7.42
N ALA A 170 -1.25 -25.62 6.66
CA ALA A 170 -2.29 -24.69 6.25
C ALA A 170 -2.99 -25.19 4.97
N GLU A 171 -4.24 -25.63 5.11
CA GLU A 171 -5.19 -25.64 3.99
C GLU A 171 -5.52 -24.18 3.65
N GLY A 172 -4.67 -23.57 2.83
CA GLY A 172 -4.80 -22.18 2.40
C GLY A 172 -5.75 -22.04 1.20
N PRO A 173 -6.51 -20.94 1.11
CA PRO A 173 -7.48 -20.74 0.05
C PRO A 173 -6.78 -20.50 -1.30
N VAL A 174 -7.38 -21.07 -2.35
CA VAL A 174 -7.10 -20.72 -3.73
C VAL A 174 -7.55 -19.29 -3.95
N PHE A 175 -6.64 -18.37 -4.27
CA PHE A 175 -7.04 -17.06 -4.75
C PHE A 175 -7.66 -17.23 -6.14
N SER A 176 -8.99 -17.20 -6.19
CA SER A 176 -9.75 -17.02 -7.41
C SER A 176 -9.58 -15.55 -7.83
N PRO A 177 -9.22 -15.26 -9.09
CA PRO A 177 -9.41 -13.93 -9.65
C PRO A 177 -10.85 -13.51 -9.34
N ARG A 178 -11.05 -12.30 -8.82
CA ARG A 178 -12.38 -11.69 -8.91
C ARG A 178 -12.52 -11.27 -10.36
N ASP A 179 -13.25 -12.08 -11.13
CA ASP A 179 -13.82 -11.70 -12.42
C ASP A 179 -14.72 -10.46 -12.28
#